data_AF-A0A924DYJ6-F1
#
_entry.id   AF-A0A924DYJ6-F1
#
_cell.length_a   1.000
_cell.length_b   1.000
_cell.length_c   1.000
_cell.angle_alpha   90.00
_cell.angle_beta   90.00
_cell.angle_gamma   90.00
#
_symmetry.space_group_name_H-M   'P 1'
#
loop_
_entity.id
_entity.type
_entity.pdbx_description
1 polymer ?
#
loop_
_entity_poly.entity_id
_entity_poly.type
_entity_poly.pdbx_seq_one_letter_code
_entity_poly.pdbx_strand_id
1 'polypeptide(L)'
;MGSTSFSSIVTRWDPSVQRPSSRSGPPIAAATASTYMVVFADVGSTIRCRVTGTNDGGSASATSAQSVVVVVASGVIMTVAGNGIGGFLGNGTAATAAKLNGPTGATVDAAGNLYIADKDNHRIRKITP
;
A
#
# COMPACT_ATOMS: atom_id res chain seq x y z
N MET A 1 -25.96 2.78 -31.22
CA MET A 1 -26.20 2.85 -29.76
C MET A 1 -24.95 2.33 -29.09
N GLY A 2 -24.03 3.21 -28.70
CA GLY A 2 -22.75 2.82 -28.09
C GLY A 2 -22.93 2.58 -26.60
N SER A 3 -22.50 1.42 -26.11
CA SER A 3 -22.59 1.04 -24.71
C SER A 3 -21.55 1.82 -23.89
N THR A 4 -22.00 2.70 -23.00
CA THR A 4 -21.16 3.26 -21.94
C THR A 4 -20.94 2.19 -20.88
N SER A 5 -19.68 1.86 -20.58
CA SER A 5 -19.32 0.95 -19.49
C SER A 5 -18.54 1.70 -18.42
N PHE A 6 -18.73 1.32 -17.16
CA PHE A 6 -18.10 1.94 -16.01
C PHE A 6 -17.19 0.91 -15.32
N SER A 7 -15.97 1.31 -14.96
CA SER A 7 -15.15 0.54 -14.03
C SER A 7 -14.56 1.48 -12.99
N SER A 8 -14.85 1.20 -11.73
CA SER A 8 -14.21 1.84 -10.59
C SER A 8 -12.99 0.98 -10.22
N ILE A 9 -11.79 1.49 -10.48
CA ILE A 9 -10.55 0.79 -10.16
C ILE A 9 -9.73 1.67 -9.21
N VAL A 10 -9.49 1.18 -8.00
CA VAL A 10 -8.55 1.82 -7.07
C VAL A 10 -7.16 1.51 -7.60
N THR A 11 -6.46 2.54 -8.08
CA THR A 11 -5.14 2.40 -8.72
C THR A 11 -4.14 3.33 -8.07
N ARG A 12 -2.88 2.88 -7.95
CA ARG A 12 -1.74 3.76 -7.63
C ARG A 12 -1.58 4.76 -8.77
N TRP A 13 -1.46 6.04 -8.46
CA TRP A 13 -1.48 7.12 -9.45
C TRP A 13 -0.06 7.61 -9.80
N ASP A 14 0.18 7.84 -11.10
CA ASP A 14 1.39 8.47 -11.67
C ASP A 14 1.07 9.93 -12.08
N PRO A 15 1.86 10.91 -11.61
CA PRO A 15 1.62 12.34 -11.84
C PRO A 15 1.81 12.84 -13.27
N SER A 16 2.37 12.05 -14.18
CA SER A 16 2.71 12.52 -15.54
C SER A 16 1.54 12.57 -16.53
N VAL A 17 0.36 12.05 -16.18
CA VAL A 17 -0.77 11.89 -17.11
C VAL A 17 -1.94 12.82 -16.74
N GLN A 18 -1.91 14.06 -17.24
CA GLN A 18 -3.05 14.99 -17.23
C GLN A 18 -3.28 15.54 -18.66
N ARG A 19 -4.47 15.35 -19.23
CA ARG A 19 -4.96 16.12 -20.40
C ARG A 19 -6.43 16.50 -20.19
N PRO A 20 -6.83 17.77 -20.40
CA PRO A 20 -8.22 18.19 -20.34
C PRO A 20 -8.85 18.23 -21.74
N SER A 21 -10.11 17.82 -21.87
CA SER A 21 -10.96 18.32 -22.95
C SER A 21 -12.43 18.33 -22.56
N SER A 22 -13.02 19.52 -22.66
CA SER A 22 -14.44 19.84 -22.55
C SER A 22 -15.30 19.00 -23.51
N ARG A 23 -16.26 18.22 -22.99
CA ARG A 23 -17.36 17.68 -23.79
C ARG A 23 -18.67 17.76 -22.98
N SER A 24 -19.57 18.63 -23.44
CA SER A 24 -20.96 18.74 -22.97
C SER A 24 -21.71 17.48 -23.41
N GLY A 25 -22.04 16.60 -22.46
CA GLY A 25 -22.91 15.45 -22.61
C GLY A 25 -23.89 15.39 -21.42
N PRO A 26 -24.93 14.53 -21.47
CA PRO A 26 -25.88 14.39 -20.37
C PRO A 26 -25.15 14.09 -19.05
N PRO A 27 -25.68 14.54 -17.89
CA PRO A 27 -25.05 14.34 -16.59
C PRO A 27 -24.68 12.87 -16.39
N ILE A 28 -23.45 12.63 -15.95
CA ILE A 28 -22.88 11.31 -15.73
C ILE A 28 -23.77 10.57 -14.71
N ALA A 29 -24.52 9.58 -15.18
CA ALA A 29 -25.42 8.80 -14.33
C ALA A 29 -24.61 7.92 -13.37
N ALA A 30 -24.81 8.17 -12.06
CA ALA A 30 -24.45 7.35 -10.90
C ALA A 30 -23.19 6.48 -11.03
N ALA A 31 -22.03 7.05 -10.69
CA ALA A 31 -20.84 6.24 -10.43
C ALA A 31 -21.15 5.25 -9.29
N THR A 32 -21.15 3.95 -9.60
CA THR A 32 -21.38 2.87 -8.63
C THR A 32 -20.26 2.87 -7.59
N ALA A 33 -20.63 2.76 -6.32
CA ALA A 33 -19.68 2.73 -5.20
C ALA A 33 -18.69 1.58 -5.37
N SER A 34 -17.40 1.86 -5.16
CA SER A 34 -16.33 0.87 -5.08
C SER A 34 -15.83 0.82 -3.65
N THR A 35 -15.91 -0.34 -3.03
CA THR A 35 -15.42 -0.56 -1.67
C THR A 35 -13.99 -1.08 -1.75
N TYR A 36 -13.06 -0.38 -1.11
CA TYR A 36 -11.69 -0.85 -0.91
C TYR A 36 -11.51 -1.26 0.54
N MET A 37 -11.22 -2.53 0.78
CA MET A 37 -10.82 -2.99 2.11
C MET A 37 -9.37 -2.60 2.32
N VAL A 38 -9.12 -1.72 3.27
CA VAL A 38 -7.76 -1.32 3.67
C VAL A 38 -7.04 -2.53 4.27
N VAL A 39 -5.86 -2.83 3.78
CA VAL A 39 -4.98 -3.90 4.27
C VAL A 39 -3.70 -3.33 4.85
N PHE A 40 -2.93 -4.15 5.57
CA PHE A 40 -1.66 -3.72 6.19
C PHE A 40 -0.64 -3.19 5.18
N ALA A 41 -0.65 -3.69 3.94
CA ALA A 41 0.23 -3.21 2.88
C ALA A 41 -0.05 -1.75 2.48
N ASP A 42 -1.18 -1.18 2.90
CA ASP A 42 -1.56 0.20 2.61
C ASP A 42 -1.06 1.18 3.65
N VAL A 43 -0.53 0.73 4.79
CA VAL A 43 0.03 1.62 5.82
C VAL A 43 1.13 2.49 5.20
N GLY A 44 1.05 3.81 5.39
CA GLY A 44 1.95 4.78 4.76
C GLY A 44 1.62 5.10 3.30
N SER A 45 0.69 4.37 2.68
CA SER A 45 0.16 4.71 1.36
C SER A 45 -0.93 5.78 1.47
N THR A 46 -1.04 6.57 0.40
CA THR A 46 -2.14 7.51 0.19
C THR A 46 -3.17 6.86 -0.74
N ILE A 47 -4.39 6.64 -0.24
CA ILE A 47 -5.49 6.06 -1.01
C ILE A 47 -6.35 7.19 -1.59
N ARG A 48 -6.67 7.07 -2.88
CA ARG A 48 -7.62 7.95 -3.58
C ARG A 48 -8.64 7.13 -4.35
N CYS A 49 -9.86 7.63 -4.42
CA CYS A 49 -10.87 7.05 -5.29
C CYS A 49 -10.75 7.71 -6.67
N ARG A 50 -10.56 6.91 -7.73
CA ARG A 50 -10.62 7.39 -9.12
C ARG A 50 -11.86 6.79 -9.78
N VAL A 51 -12.64 7.65 -10.42
CA VAL A 51 -13.76 7.27 -11.28
C VAL A 51 -13.35 7.54 -12.72
N THR A 52 -13.56 6.59 -13.62
CA THR A 52 -13.31 6.74 -15.06
C THR A 52 -14.59 6.46 -15.84
N GLY A 53 -15.02 7.43 -16.64
CA GLY A 53 -16.09 7.24 -17.63
C GLY A 53 -15.49 7.09 -19.02
N THR A 54 -16.00 6.14 -19.80
CA THR A 54 -15.53 5.88 -21.17
C THR A 54 -16.72 5.93 -22.15
N ASN A 55 -16.47 6.42 -23.36
CA ASN A 55 -17.39 6.35 -24.51
C ASN A 55 -16.60 6.22 -25.82
N ASP A 56 -17.29 6.11 -26.95
CA ASP A 56 -16.69 5.95 -28.28
C ASP A 56 -15.77 7.12 -28.70
N GLY A 57 -15.87 8.27 -28.00
CA GLY A 57 -15.00 9.43 -28.20
C GLY A 57 -13.85 9.54 -27.21
N GLY A 58 -13.67 8.56 -26.31
CA GLY A 58 -12.54 8.51 -25.36
C GLY A 58 -12.95 8.33 -23.90
N SER A 59 -11.97 8.50 -23.02
CA SER A 59 -12.12 8.28 -21.57
C SER A 59 -11.75 9.53 -20.79
N ALA A 60 -12.52 9.83 -19.74
CA ALA A 60 -12.22 10.89 -18.78
C ALA A 60 -12.26 10.34 -17.35
N SER A 61 -11.41 10.85 -16.47
CA SER A 61 -11.37 10.43 -15.07
C SER A 61 -11.44 11.60 -14.11
N ALA A 62 -12.11 11.40 -12.98
CA ALA A 62 -12.10 12.29 -11.82
C ALA A 62 -11.55 11.55 -10.60
N THR A 63 -10.80 12.23 -9.74
CA THR A 63 -10.21 11.67 -8.52
C THR A 63 -10.77 12.38 -7.29
N SER A 64 -10.94 11.68 -6.18
CA SER A 64 -11.41 12.25 -4.91
C SER A 64 -10.55 13.45 -4.50
N ALA A 65 -11.21 14.54 -4.08
CA ALA A 65 -10.52 15.76 -3.65
C ALA A 65 -9.65 15.50 -2.40
N GLN A 66 -10.13 14.65 -1.49
CA GLN A 66 -9.37 14.22 -0.33
C GLN A 66 -8.62 12.94 -0.62
N SER A 67 -7.39 12.90 -0.11
CA SER A 67 -6.54 11.71 -0.12
C SER A 67 -6.47 11.20 1.31
N VAL A 68 -6.78 9.92 1.54
CA VAL A 68 -6.73 9.33 2.88
C VAL A 68 -5.37 8.70 3.08
N VAL A 69 -4.68 9.06 4.15
CA VAL A 69 -3.44 8.39 4.57
C VAL A 69 -3.81 7.27 5.52
N VAL A 70 -3.38 6.05 5.23
CA VAL A 70 -3.57 4.93 6.12
C VAL A 70 -2.49 4.97 7.20
N VAL A 71 -2.92 5.11 8.45
CA VAL A 71 -2.07 5.10 9.63
C VAL A 71 -2.39 3.90 10.51
N VAL A 72 -1.39 3.42 11.25
CA VAL A 72 -1.61 2.38 12.28
C VAL A 72 -2.23 3.04 13.51
N ALA A 73 -3.31 2.48 14.03
CA ALA A 73 -3.88 2.92 15.29
C ALA A 73 -2.91 2.63 16.44
N SER A 74 -2.81 3.53 17.42
CA SER A 74 -2.02 3.32 18.62
C SER A 74 -2.49 2.07 19.38
N GLY A 75 -1.55 1.24 19.84
CA GLY A 75 -1.85 0.05 20.64
C GLY A 75 -2.02 -1.25 19.84
N VAL A 76 -1.89 -1.22 18.51
CA VAL A 76 -1.83 -2.45 17.70
C VAL A 76 -0.43 -3.08 17.81
N ILE A 77 -0.37 -4.34 18.24
CA ILE A 77 0.87 -5.13 18.24
C ILE A 77 1.00 -5.86 16.91
N MET A 78 2.19 -5.81 16.31
CA MET A 78 2.47 -6.48 15.03
C MET A 78 3.84 -7.13 15.00
N THR A 79 3.95 -8.22 14.23
CA THR A 79 5.22 -8.89 13.96
C THR A 79 5.95 -8.16 12.84
N VAL A 80 7.09 -7.55 13.17
CA VAL A 80 7.95 -6.86 12.20
C VAL A 80 9.06 -7.73 11.64
N ALA A 81 9.39 -8.83 12.33
CA ALA A 81 10.35 -9.84 11.88
C ALA A 81 10.12 -11.19 12.57
N GLY A 82 10.52 -12.26 11.90
CA GLY A 82 10.40 -13.62 12.44
C GLY A 82 9.13 -14.33 11.95
N ASN A 83 9.27 -15.63 11.69
CA ASN A 83 8.16 -16.53 11.32
C ASN A 83 7.81 -17.54 12.43
N GLY A 84 8.36 -17.37 13.63
CA GLY A 84 8.17 -18.28 14.77
C GLY A 84 9.03 -19.55 14.75
N ILE A 85 9.85 -19.76 13.72
CA ILE A 85 10.74 -20.93 13.62
C ILE A 85 12.18 -20.51 13.91
N GLY A 86 12.79 -21.16 14.90
CA GLY A 86 14.20 -21.01 15.24
C GLY A 86 15.13 -21.42 14.08
N GLY A 87 16.15 -20.60 13.83
CA GLY A 87 17.21 -20.88 12.86
C GLY A 87 17.55 -19.68 12.01
N PHE A 88 18.21 -19.90 10.88
CA PHE A 88 18.61 -18.85 9.95
C PHE A 88 18.00 -19.09 8.57
N LEU A 89 17.45 -18.03 7.98
CA LEU A 89 17.07 -17.97 6.58
C LEU A 89 17.82 -16.78 5.99
N GLY A 90 18.48 -16.98 4.85
CA GLY A 90 19.48 -16.07 4.28
C GLY A 90 19.06 -14.60 4.10
N ASN A 91 20.05 -13.77 3.77
CA ASN A 91 19.88 -12.34 3.52
C ASN A 91 18.93 -12.08 2.33
N GLY A 92 18.27 -10.91 2.32
CA GLY A 92 17.43 -10.47 1.20
C GLY A 92 16.00 -11.06 1.18
N THR A 93 15.62 -11.81 2.21
CA THR A 93 14.24 -12.27 2.40
C THR A 93 13.42 -11.23 3.16
N ALA A 94 12.09 -11.25 3.00
CA ALA A 94 11.19 -10.39 3.77
C ALA A 94 11.43 -10.59 5.27
N ALA A 95 11.50 -9.50 6.05
CA ALA A 95 11.82 -9.56 7.48
C ALA A 95 10.88 -10.51 8.25
N THR A 96 9.59 -10.52 7.91
CA THR A 96 8.55 -11.39 8.48
C THR A 96 8.69 -12.86 8.10
N ALA A 97 9.35 -13.19 6.99
CA ALA A 97 9.63 -14.56 6.59
C ALA A 97 10.92 -15.12 7.23
N ALA A 98 11.74 -14.25 7.81
CA ALA A 98 13.04 -14.64 8.31
C ALA A 98 12.93 -15.54 9.55
N LYS A 99 13.89 -16.45 9.71
CA LYS A 99 14.06 -17.23 10.94
C LYS A 99 14.97 -16.44 11.88
N LEU A 100 14.53 -16.27 13.12
CA LEU A 100 15.29 -15.68 14.22
C LEU A 100 15.55 -16.78 15.25
N ASN A 101 16.67 -16.76 15.92
CA ASN A 101 17.06 -17.76 16.90
C ASN A 101 17.59 -17.11 18.18
N GLY A 102 16.79 -17.21 19.25
CA GLY A 102 17.11 -16.60 20.55
C GLY A 102 17.37 -15.09 20.49
N PRO A 103 16.51 -14.26 19.89
CA PRO A 103 16.72 -12.81 19.90
C PRO A 103 16.70 -12.28 21.35
N THR A 104 17.69 -11.46 21.71
CA THR A 104 17.87 -10.98 23.11
C THR A 104 17.74 -9.48 23.28
N GLY A 105 17.70 -8.73 22.18
CA GLY A 105 17.57 -7.28 22.23
C GLY A 105 17.21 -6.70 20.87
N ALA A 106 16.63 -5.50 20.90
CA ALA A 106 16.29 -4.74 19.72
C ALA A 106 16.48 -3.24 19.97
N THR A 107 16.93 -2.51 18.95
CA THR A 107 17.03 -1.03 18.98
C THR A 107 16.73 -0.45 17.61
N VAL A 108 16.30 0.81 17.56
CA VAL A 108 15.99 1.54 16.34
C VAL A 108 16.94 2.73 16.19
N ASP A 109 17.45 2.99 14.99
CA ASP A 109 18.24 4.20 14.70
C ASP A 109 17.37 5.38 14.26
N ALA A 110 17.97 6.57 14.11
CA ALA A 110 17.25 7.78 13.71
C ALA A 110 16.67 7.72 12.29
N ALA A 111 17.14 6.79 11.45
CA ALA A 111 16.59 6.54 10.11
C ALA A 111 15.47 5.50 10.14
N GLY A 112 15.07 4.99 11.31
CA GLY A 112 14.02 4.00 11.47
C GLY A 112 14.47 2.56 11.21
N ASN A 113 15.77 2.30 11.06
CA ASN A 113 16.24 0.92 10.89
C ASN A 113 16.17 0.19 12.23
N LEU A 114 15.59 -1.01 12.21
CA LEU A 114 15.52 -1.90 13.37
C LEU A 114 16.72 -2.86 13.37
N TYR A 115 17.45 -2.89 14.47
CA TYR A 115 18.56 -3.81 14.72
C TYR A 115 18.15 -4.83 15.77
N ILE A 116 18.37 -6.11 15.49
CA ILE A 116 18.02 -7.24 16.36
C ILE A 116 19.27 -8.03 16.70
N ALA A 117 19.50 -8.28 17.99
CA ALA A 117 20.56 -9.17 18.49
C ALA A 117 20.09 -10.62 18.41
N ASP A 118 20.37 -11.28 17.30
CA ASP A 118 19.96 -12.65 16.96
C ASP A 118 20.98 -13.65 17.53
N LYS A 119 20.94 -13.83 18.86
CA LYS A 119 22.03 -14.39 19.69
C LYS A 119 22.49 -15.75 19.20
N ASP A 120 21.59 -16.70 19.03
CA ASP A 120 21.94 -18.09 18.73
C ASP A 120 22.28 -18.29 17.25
N ASN A 121 22.01 -17.28 16.42
CA ASN A 121 22.52 -17.20 15.06
C ASN A 121 23.86 -16.43 14.94
N HIS A 122 24.39 -15.92 16.06
CA HIS A 122 25.62 -15.11 16.14
C HIS A 122 25.62 -13.89 15.21
N ARG A 123 24.50 -13.17 15.13
CA ARG A 123 24.34 -12.05 14.18
C ARG A 123 23.63 -10.84 14.81
N ILE A 124 23.98 -9.67 14.29
CA ILE A 124 23.13 -8.48 14.36
C ILE A 124 22.39 -8.36 13.04
N ARG A 125 21.06 -8.32 13.10
CA ARG A 125 20.21 -8.24 11.91
C ARG A 125 19.63 -6.85 11.78
N LYS A 126 19.76 -6.26 10.59
CA LYS A 126 19.20 -4.96 10.24
C LYS A 126 17.96 -5.13 9.37
N ILE A 127 16.89 -4.41 9.71
CA ILE A 127 15.67 -4.27 8.92
C ILE A 127 15.52 -2.80 8.59
N THR A 128 15.41 -2.50 7.30
CA THR A 128 15.17 -1.15 6.80
C THR A 128 13.67 -0.92 6.60
N PRO A 129 13.17 0.33 6.74
CA PRO A 129 11.81 0.69 6.36
C PRO A 129 11.46 0.35 4.91
#